data_AF-A0A956CW75-F1
#
_entry.id   AF-A0A956CW75-F1
#
_cell.length_a   1.000
_cell.length_b   1.000
_cell.length_c   1.000
_cell.angle_alpha   90.00
_cell.angle_beta   90.00
_cell.angle_gamma   90.00
#
_symmetry.space_group_name_H-M   'P 1'
#
loop_
_entity.id
_entity.type
_entity.pdbx_description
1 polymer ?
#
loop_
_entity_poly.entity_id
_entity_poly.type
_entity_poly.pdbx_seq_one_letter_code
_entity_poly.pdbx_strand_id
1 'polypeptide(L)'
;MHPLLLSGSPILDVDATLLVYVAVFFVLFFVLRAFVFRPMMALFDAREAAIDGAKKEARGLEKEAEQKLAAFEDEMAKVRSEVSTERDKMKAEARRSEAKLLEKVRQETEAMLSEADAQMSKEAARVREEIATTTPALAKNIAEKLLGRGVAS
;
A
#
# COMPACT_ATOMS: atom_id res chain seq x y z
N MET A 1 -24.80 -72.31 -84.99
CA MET A 1 -24.72 -70.91 -84.53
C MET A 1 -25.06 -70.89 -83.04
N HIS A 2 -24.10 -70.53 -82.18
CA HIS A 2 -24.32 -70.22 -80.75
C HIS A 2 -25.24 -69.00 -80.59
N PRO A 3 -26.05 -68.93 -79.52
CA PRO A 3 -25.60 -68.39 -78.23
C PRO A 3 -26.05 -69.28 -77.04
N LEU A 4 -25.21 -69.63 -76.06
CA LEU A 4 -24.68 -68.84 -74.92
C LEU A 4 -25.76 -68.19 -74.02
N LEU A 5 -25.68 -68.59 -72.74
CA LEU A 5 -26.12 -67.91 -71.51
C LEU A 5 -27.61 -67.95 -71.17
N LEU A 6 -28.00 -68.93 -70.34
CA LEU A 6 -28.69 -68.67 -69.06
C LEU A 6 -28.77 -69.95 -68.20
N SER A 7 -27.62 -70.52 -67.81
CA SER A 7 -27.59 -71.34 -66.60
C SER A 7 -27.61 -70.37 -65.42
N GLY A 8 -28.80 -69.93 -65.03
CA GLY A 8 -29.00 -69.23 -63.76
C GLY A 8 -28.73 -70.21 -62.62
N SER A 9 -27.47 -70.40 -62.26
CA SER A 9 -27.11 -70.96 -60.97
C SER A 9 -27.78 -70.08 -59.91
N PRO A 10 -28.45 -70.65 -58.89
CA PRO A 10 -28.97 -69.85 -57.80
C PRO A 10 -27.79 -69.04 -57.21
N ILE A 11 -27.87 -67.72 -57.32
CA ILE A 11 -26.82 -66.78 -56.85
C ILE A 11 -26.71 -66.83 -55.31
N LEU A 12 -27.66 -67.51 -54.65
CA LEU A 12 -27.72 -67.78 -53.23
C LEU A 12 -27.86 -69.29 -53.01
N ASP A 13 -26.72 -69.98 -52.93
CA ASP A 13 -26.66 -71.26 -52.22
C ASP A 13 -26.39 -70.96 -50.75
N VAL A 14 -27.34 -71.34 -49.88
CA VAL A 14 -27.20 -71.19 -48.42
C VAL A 14 -26.32 -72.34 -47.92
N ASP A 15 -25.04 -72.24 -48.23
CA ASP A 15 -24.02 -73.23 -47.92
C ASP A 15 -23.22 -72.87 -46.67
N ALA A 16 -22.41 -73.82 -46.18
CA ALA A 16 -21.48 -73.61 -45.05
C ALA A 16 -20.59 -72.36 -45.21
N THR A 17 -20.34 -71.94 -46.45
CA THR A 17 -19.65 -70.69 -46.80
C THR A 17 -20.31 -69.44 -46.23
N LEU A 18 -21.65 -69.39 -46.17
CA LEU A 18 -22.38 -68.28 -45.56
C LEU A 18 -22.12 -68.23 -44.04
N LEU A 19 -22.10 -69.39 -43.36
CA LEU A 19 -21.73 -69.47 -41.94
C LEU A 19 -20.28 -69.02 -41.72
N VAL A 20 -19.36 -69.38 -42.62
CA VAL A 20 -17.97 -68.91 -42.57
C VAL A 20 -17.90 -67.39 -42.72
N TYR A 21 -18.61 -66.78 -43.67
CA TYR A 21 -18.64 -65.32 -43.82
C TYR A 21 -19.24 -64.61 -42.60
N VAL A 22 -20.30 -65.17 -42.00
CA VAL A 22 -20.87 -64.65 -40.75
C VAL A 22 -19.86 -64.72 -39.60
N ALA A 23 -19.14 -65.85 -39.46
CA ALA A 23 -18.09 -65.99 -38.46
C ALA A 23 -16.97 -64.96 -38.66
N VAL A 24 -16.50 -64.77 -39.91
CA VAL A 24 -15.49 -63.76 -40.26
C VAL A 24 -15.99 -62.34 -39.97
N PHE A 25 -17.24 -62.04 -40.30
CA PHE A 25 -17.85 -60.74 -39.99
C PHE A 25 -17.87 -60.48 -38.48
N PHE A 26 -18.27 -61.45 -37.66
CA PHE A 26 -18.26 -61.30 -36.21
C PHE A 26 -16.84 -61.12 -35.66
N VAL A 27 -15.87 -61.91 -36.13
CA VAL A 27 -14.46 -61.74 -35.75
C VAL A 27 -13.99 -60.33 -36.09
N LEU A 28 -14.24 -59.86 -37.31
CA LEU A 28 -13.88 -58.50 -37.73
C LEU A 28 -14.60 -57.44 -36.87
N PHE A 29 -15.89 -57.61 -36.60
CA PHE A 29 -16.67 -56.72 -35.75
C PHE A 29 -16.07 -56.61 -34.34
N PHE A 30 -15.71 -57.74 -33.72
CA PHE A 30 -15.09 -57.74 -32.39
C PHE A 30 -13.70 -57.10 -32.42
N VAL A 31 -12.90 -57.34 -33.47
CA VAL A 31 -11.60 -56.68 -33.65
C VAL A 31 -11.78 -55.17 -33.78
N LEU A 32 -12.65 -54.69 -34.67
CA LEU A 32 -12.89 -53.25 -34.84
C LEU A 32 -13.45 -52.60 -33.57
N ARG A 33 -14.39 -53.26 -32.88
CA ARG A 33 -14.94 -52.79 -31.61
C ARG A 33 -13.84 -52.58 -30.57
N ALA A 34 -12.92 -53.54 -30.43
CA ALA A 34 -11.85 -53.48 -29.45
C ALA A 34 -10.71 -52.52 -29.86
N PHE A 35 -10.27 -52.57 -31.12
CA PHE A 35 -9.09 -51.86 -31.61
C PHE A 35 -9.36 -50.45 -32.15
N VAL A 36 -10.57 -50.15 -32.60
CA VAL A 36 -10.87 -48.86 -33.24
C VAL A 36 -11.85 -48.06 -32.39
N PHE A 37 -13.03 -48.62 -32.11
CA PHE A 37 -14.08 -47.85 -31.45
C PHE A 37 -13.75 -47.51 -29.99
N ARG A 38 -13.21 -48.45 -29.20
CA ARG A 38 -12.77 -48.15 -27.82
C ARG A 38 -11.71 -47.05 -27.73
N PRO A 39 -10.55 -47.14 -28.43
CA PRO A 39 -9.52 -46.10 -28.31
C PRO A 39 -9.96 -44.77 -28.91
N MET A 40 -10.79 -44.78 -29.95
CA MET A 40 -11.33 -43.54 -30.51
C MET A 40 -12.25 -42.83 -29.52
N MET A 41 -13.13 -43.57 -28.83
CA MET A 41 -14.01 -42.96 -27.83
C MET A 41 -13.25 -42.48 -26.60
N ALA A 42 -12.27 -43.25 -26.13
CA ALA A 42 -11.38 -42.82 -25.05
C ALA A 42 -10.60 -41.53 -25.40
N LEU A 43 -10.21 -41.35 -26.66
CA LEU A 43 -9.54 -40.13 -27.12
C LEU A 43 -10.49 -38.92 -27.10
N PHE A 44 -11.74 -39.10 -27.52
CA PHE A 44 -12.74 -38.03 -27.46
C PHE A 44 -13.04 -37.64 -26.01
N ASP A 45 -13.27 -38.61 -25.13
CA ASP A 45 -13.49 -38.37 -23.70
C ASP A 45 -12.30 -37.65 -23.06
N ALA A 46 -11.07 -38.06 -23.39
CA ALA A 46 -9.86 -37.42 -22.89
C ALA A 46 -9.72 -35.97 -23.38
N ARG A 47 -10.09 -35.68 -24.64
CA ARG A 47 -10.08 -34.31 -25.18
C ARG A 47 -11.13 -33.44 -24.51
N GLU A 48 -12.35 -33.95 -24.34
CA GLU A 48 -13.43 -33.22 -23.69
C GLU A 48 -13.08 -32.93 -22.23
N ALA A 49 -12.60 -33.93 -21.49
CA ALA A 49 -12.15 -33.76 -20.11
C ALA A 49 -10.99 -32.76 -19.99
N ALA A 50 -10.02 -32.77 -20.91
CA ALA A 50 -8.92 -31.83 -20.91
C ALA A 50 -9.40 -30.38 -21.17
N ILE A 51 -10.31 -30.20 -22.14
CA ILE A 51 -10.85 -28.88 -22.47
C ILE A 51 -11.69 -28.33 -21.32
N ASP A 52 -12.57 -29.13 -20.75
CA ASP A 52 -13.43 -28.70 -19.65
C ASP A 52 -12.65 -28.50 -18.35
N GLY A 53 -11.63 -29.33 -18.12
CA GLY A 53 -10.65 -29.15 -17.05
C GLY A 53 -9.94 -27.81 -17.19
N ALA A 54 -9.35 -27.53 -18.35
CA ALA A 54 -8.65 -26.27 -18.61
C ALA A 54 -9.58 -25.05 -18.48
N LYS A 55 -10.82 -25.12 -18.99
CA LYS A 55 -11.81 -24.04 -18.81
C LYS A 55 -12.20 -23.84 -17.34
N LYS A 56 -12.32 -24.92 -16.57
CA LYS A 56 -12.64 -24.83 -15.14
C LYS A 56 -11.49 -24.22 -14.34
N GLU A 57 -10.26 -24.62 -14.66
CA GLU A 57 -9.05 -24.05 -14.08
C GLU A 57 -8.89 -22.57 -14.42
N ALA A 58 -9.04 -22.19 -15.69
CA ALA A 58 -9.00 -20.79 -16.12
C ALA A 58 -10.03 -19.92 -15.37
N ARG A 59 -11.28 -20.39 -15.26
CA ARG A 59 -12.32 -19.69 -14.48
C ARG A 59 -12.02 -19.64 -12.98
N GLY A 60 -11.33 -20.65 -12.45
CA GLY A 60 -10.87 -20.66 -11.07
C GLY A 60 -9.80 -19.60 -10.82
N LEU A 61 -8.81 -19.53 -11.72
CA LEU A 61 -7.74 -18.55 -11.68
C LEU A 61 -8.25 -17.11 -11.86
N GLU A 62 -9.21 -16.89 -12.78
CA GLU A 62 -9.86 -15.58 -12.94
C GLU A 62 -10.56 -15.14 -11.65
N LYS A 63 -11.33 -16.04 -11.02
CA LYS A 63 -12.00 -15.74 -9.75
C LYS A 63 -11.01 -15.47 -8.62
N GLU A 64 -9.93 -16.24 -8.53
CA GLU A 64 -8.90 -16.03 -7.51
C GLU A 64 -8.17 -14.69 -7.73
N ALA A 65 -7.89 -14.34 -8.99
CA ALA A 65 -7.30 -13.05 -9.35
C ALA A 65 -8.24 -11.88 -8.99
N GLU A 66 -9.53 -11.99 -9.32
CA GLU A 66 -10.55 -10.99 -8.94
C GLU A 66 -10.64 -10.83 -7.42
N GLN A 67 -10.67 -11.93 -6.67
CA GLN A 67 -10.69 -11.89 -5.20
C GLN A 67 -9.44 -11.24 -4.61
N LYS A 68 -8.25 -11.59 -5.14
CA LYS A 68 -6.98 -10.98 -4.72
C LYS A 68 -6.94 -9.50 -5.05
N LEU A 69 -7.43 -9.10 -6.22
CA LEU A 69 -7.49 -7.70 -6.62
C LEU A 69 -8.42 -6.91 -5.70
N ALA A 70 -9.63 -7.43 -5.44
CA ALA A 70 -10.57 -6.78 -4.53
C ALA A 70 -10.02 -6.66 -3.10
N ALA A 71 -9.35 -7.70 -2.59
CA ALA A 71 -8.70 -7.66 -1.28
C ALA A 71 -7.56 -6.62 -1.24
N PHE A 72 -6.74 -6.57 -2.29
CA PHE A 72 -5.67 -5.59 -2.41
C PHE A 72 -6.20 -4.15 -2.48
N GLU A 73 -7.27 -3.90 -3.24
CA GLU A 73 -7.91 -2.59 -3.33
C GLU A 73 -8.49 -2.14 -1.98
N ASP A 74 -9.16 -3.03 -1.25
CA ASP A 74 -9.69 -2.76 0.10
C ASP A 74 -8.56 -2.46 1.09
N GLU A 75 -7.48 -3.23 1.07
CA GLU A 75 -6.32 -3.00 1.94
C GLU A 75 -5.62 -1.69 1.60
N MET A 76 -5.45 -1.37 0.33
CA MET A 76 -4.90 -0.08 -0.10
C MET A 76 -5.79 1.10 0.30
N ALA A 77 -7.12 0.94 0.27
CA ALA A 77 -8.04 1.96 0.74
C ALA A 77 -7.91 2.19 2.26
N LYS A 78 -7.81 1.11 3.05
CA LYS A 78 -7.56 1.17 4.50
C LYS A 78 -6.24 1.86 4.81
N VAL A 79 -5.14 1.43 4.18
CA VAL A 79 -3.82 2.04 4.37
C VAL A 79 -3.85 3.54 4.05
N ARG A 80 -4.50 3.95 2.96
CA ARG A 80 -4.64 5.39 2.63
C ARG A 80 -5.39 6.17 3.71
N SER A 81 -6.46 5.58 4.26
CA SER A 81 -7.24 6.19 5.34
C SER A 81 -6.42 6.31 6.63
N GLU A 82 -5.69 5.25 7.00
CA GLU A 82 -4.82 5.24 8.17
C GLU A 82 -3.69 6.25 8.04
N VAL A 83 -3.02 6.30 6.89
CA VAL A 83 -1.97 7.29 6.62
C VAL A 83 -2.51 8.71 6.69
N SER A 84 -3.70 8.99 6.13
CA SER A 84 -4.31 10.32 6.23
C SER A 84 -4.57 10.68 7.69
N THR A 85 -5.18 9.76 8.44
CA THR A 85 -5.51 9.95 9.85
C THR A 85 -4.25 10.18 10.69
N GLU A 86 -3.20 9.40 10.46
CA GLU A 86 -1.95 9.51 11.18
C GLU A 86 -1.22 10.81 10.84
N ARG A 87 -1.19 11.21 9.56
CA ARG A 87 -0.65 12.52 9.16
C ARG A 87 -1.38 13.67 9.82
N ASP A 88 -2.69 13.59 9.96
CA ASP A 88 -3.48 14.65 10.60
C ASP A 88 -3.24 14.68 12.11
N LYS A 89 -3.09 13.53 12.77
CA LYS A 89 -2.64 13.46 14.17
C LYS A 89 -1.26 14.07 14.36
N MET A 90 -0.28 13.69 13.53
CA MET A 90 1.08 14.24 13.62
C MET A 90 1.09 15.76 13.42
N LYS A 91 0.31 16.29 12.47
CA LYS A 91 0.15 17.74 12.30
C LYS A 91 -0.48 18.40 13.51
N ALA A 92 -1.53 17.80 14.09
CA ALA A 92 -2.20 18.34 15.27
C ALA A 92 -1.26 18.34 16.49
N GLU A 93 -0.47 17.29 16.67
CA GLU A 93 0.53 17.19 17.73
C GLU A 93 1.67 18.19 17.53
N ALA A 94 2.19 18.32 16.30
CA ALA A 94 3.20 19.32 15.97
C ALA A 94 2.71 20.75 16.29
N ARG A 95 1.49 21.10 15.89
CA ARG A 95 0.87 22.41 16.23
C ARG A 95 0.70 22.62 17.72
N ARG A 96 0.32 21.58 18.47
CA ARG A 96 0.21 21.64 19.94
C ARG A 96 1.59 21.85 20.58
N SER A 97 2.61 21.15 20.10
CA SER A 97 3.98 21.28 20.58
C SER A 97 4.54 22.67 20.28
N GLU A 98 4.32 23.18 19.07
CA GLU A 98 4.71 24.53 18.65
C GLU A 98 4.04 25.58 19.53
N ALA A 99 2.72 25.49 19.74
CA ALA A 99 1.99 26.40 20.61
C ALA A 99 2.51 26.39 22.05
N LYS A 100 2.80 25.20 22.60
CA LYS A 100 3.40 25.05 23.94
C LYS A 100 4.79 25.67 24.01
N LEU A 101 5.62 25.48 22.99
CA LEU A 101 6.96 26.04 22.94
C LEU A 101 6.91 27.57 22.85
N LEU A 102 6.07 28.12 21.98
CA LEU A 102 5.87 29.56 21.86
C LEU A 102 5.37 30.18 23.15
N GLU A 103 4.43 29.53 23.84
CA GLU A 103 3.94 29.99 25.13
C GLU A 103 5.04 30.00 26.19
N LYS A 104 5.85 28.94 26.26
CA LYS A 104 6.99 28.87 27.19
C LYS A 104 8.00 29.97 26.91
N VAL A 105 8.36 30.19 25.65
CA VAL A 105 9.30 31.25 25.25
C VAL A 105 8.76 32.63 25.57
N ARG A 106 7.45 32.88 25.37
CA ARG A 106 6.82 34.15 25.77
C ARG A 106 6.92 34.38 27.26
N GLN A 107 6.54 33.39 28.07
CA GLN A 107 6.63 33.48 29.54
C GLN A 107 8.07 33.71 30.02
N GLU A 108 9.05 33.01 29.44
CA GLU A 108 10.47 33.21 29.76
C GLU A 108 10.96 34.61 29.36
N THR A 109 10.53 35.12 28.19
CA THR A 109 10.89 36.46 27.71
C THR A 109 10.26 37.55 28.57
N GLU A 110 8.99 37.41 28.94
CA GLU A 110 8.30 38.34 29.85
C GLU A 110 8.94 38.36 31.24
N ALA A 111 9.32 37.19 31.77
CA ALA A 111 10.04 37.09 33.04
C ALA A 111 11.43 37.77 32.95
N MET A 112 12.17 37.52 31.86
CA MET A 112 13.48 38.13 31.64
C MET A 112 13.40 39.66 31.50
N LEU A 113 12.41 40.18 30.77
CA LEU A 113 12.17 41.61 30.64
C LEU A 113 11.81 42.24 31.99
N SER A 114 10.92 41.60 32.75
CA SER A 114 10.53 42.08 34.09
C SER A 114 11.72 42.10 35.05
N GLU A 115 12.58 41.08 35.01
CA GLU A 115 13.80 41.03 35.82
C GLU A 115 14.80 42.10 35.39
N ALA A 116 15.01 42.29 34.08
CA ALA A 116 15.89 43.33 33.55
C ALA A 116 15.41 44.74 33.93
N ASP A 117 14.12 45.03 33.83
CA ASP A 117 13.53 46.31 34.26
C ASP A 117 13.70 46.55 35.76
N ALA A 118 13.54 45.51 36.57
CA ALA A 118 13.76 45.58 38.02
C ALA A 118 15.23 45.83 38.37
N GLN A 119 16.17 45.16 37.69
CA GLN A 119 17.60 45.39 37.85
C GLN A 119 18.00 46.80 37.40
N MET A 120 17.51 47.25 36.25
CA MET A 120 17.77 48.59 35.72
C MET A 120 17.25 49.68 36.66
N SER A 121 16.06 49.49 37.23
CA SER A 121 15.48 50.42 38.22
C SER A 121 16.31 50.47 39.51
N LYS A 122 16.81 49.31 39.99
CA LYS A 122 17.71 49.24 41.16
C LYS A 122 19.04 49.94 40.89
N GLU A 123 19.66 49.69 39.74
CA GLU A 123 20.95 50.31 39.39
C GLU A 123 20.78 51.83 39.21
N ALA A 124 19.68 52.27 38.58
CA ALA A 124 19.36 53.70 38.45
C ALA A 124 19.16 54.37 39.82
N ALA A 125 18.52 53.70 40.77
CA ALA A 125 18.39 54.19 42.14
C ALA A 125 19.77 54.29 42.84
N ARG A 126 20.62 53.26 42.70
CA ARG A 126 21.98 53.26 43.27
C ARG A 126 22.83 54.38 42.72
N VAL A 127 22.85 54.57 41.40
CA VAL A 127 23.61 55.64 40.74
C VAL A 127 23.09 57.02 41.17
N ARG A 128 21.77 57.19 41.32
CA ARG A 128 21.22 58.46 41.84
C ARG A 128 21.67 58.76 43.26
N GLU A 129 21.75 57.75 44.13
CA GLU A 129 22.23 57.88 45.50
C GLU A 129 23.74 58.19 45.55
N GLU A 130 24.54 57.51 44.72
CA GLU A 130 25.98 57.81 44.55
C GLU A 130 26.21 59.24 44.04
N ILE A 131 25.40 59.72 43.08
CA ILE A 131 25.47 61.12 42.62
C ILE A 131 25.07 62.08 43.75
N ALA A 132 24.01 61.79 44.50
CA ALA A 132 23.57 62.66 45.60
C ALA A 132 24.65 62.79 46.70
N THR A 133 25.39 61.72 46.98
CA THR A 133 26.50 61.74 47.97
C THR A 133 27.76 62.43 47.45
N THR A 134 28.04 62.36 46.15
CA THR A 134 29.24 62.98 45.53
C THR A 134 29.03 64.44 45.11
N THR A 135 27.78 64.87 44.91
CA THR A 135 27.43 66.25 44.51
C THR A 135 27.96 67.33 45.47
N PRO A 136 27.87 67.20 46.82
CA PRO A 136 28.41 68.21 47.74
C PRO A 136 29.92 68.36 47.63
N ALA A 137 30.64 67.25 47.48
CA ALA A 137 32.10 67.26 47.31
C ALA A 137 32.51 67.90 45.98
N LEU A 138 31.75 67.64 44.91
CA LEU A 138 31.98 68.24 43.60
C LEU A 138 31.66 69.75 43.60
N ALA A 139 30.54 70.14 44.22
CA ALA A 139 30.16 71.54 44.39
C ALA A 139 31.20 72.34 45.19
N LYS A 140 31.76 71.74 46.26
CA LYS A 140 32.86 72.33 47.03
C LYS A 140 34.11 72.54 46.18
N ASN A 141 34.55 71.53 45.42
CA ASN A 141 35.71 71.66 44.52
C ASN A 141 35.52 72.77 43.46
N ILE A 142 34.31 72.93 42.92
CA ILE A 142 34.00 73.99 41.95
C ILE A 142 34.04 75.37 42.63
N ALA A 143 33.44 75.51 43.81
CA ALA A 143 33.46 76.74 44.59
C ALA A 143 34.89 77.17 44.95
N GLU A 144 35.74 76.23 45.36
CA GLU A 144 37.15 76.48 45.66
C GLU A 144 37.94 76.95 44.43
N LYS A 145 37.69 76.36 43.24
CA LYS A 145 38.34 76.79 41.99
C LYS A 145 37.88 78.16 41.50
N LEU A 146 36.61 78.52 41.68
CA LEU A 146 36.06 79.82 41.27
C LEU A 146 36.43 80.95 42.23
N LEU A 147 36.52 80.68 43.54
CA LEU A 147 36.83 81.68 44.57
C LEU A 147 38.34 81.85 44.83
N GLY A 148 39.18 80.99 44.26
CA GLY A 148 40.65 81.10 44.32
C GLY A 148 41.26 80.96 45.72
N ARG A 149 40.47 80.65 46.76
CA ARG A 149 40.90 80.37 48.13
C ARG A 149 39.98 79.30 48.73
N GLY A 150 40.59 78.30 49.35
CA GLY A 150 39.89 77.17 49.96
C GLY A 150 38.86 77.62 50.99
N VAL A 151 37.58 77.36 50.70
CA VAL A 151 36.47 77.63 51.62
C VAL A 151 36.35 76.45 52.58
N ALA A 152 36.92 76.64 53.76
CA ALA A 152 36.82 75.73 54.90
C ALA A 152 35.62 76.13 55.77
N SER A 153 34.61 75.28 55.79
CA SER A 153 33.92 74.70 56.96
C SER A 153 32.66 74.00 56.46
#